data_AF-A0A4Y7RW50-F1
#
_entry.id   AF-A0A4Y7RW50-F1
#
_cell.length_a   1.000
_cell.length_b   1.000
_cell.length_c   1.000
_cell.angle_alpha   90.00
_cell.angle_beta   90.00
_cell.angle_gamma   90.00
#
_symmetry.space_group_name_H-M   'P 1'
#
loop_
_entity.id
_entity.type
_entity.pdbx_description
1 polymer ?
#
loop_
_entity_poly.entity_id
_entity_poly.type
_entity_poly.pdbx_seq_one_letter_code
_entity_poly.pdbx_strand_id
1 'polypeptide(L)'
;MNEKQKRIIKSSPEKHVEKVSSRVIIITDINRIEGDAHCFPALRLLDLLNSPSQFIPLTNAVIYNLERDRELYSVDFISLNKNIIRMVMELNK
;
A
#
# COMPACT_ATOMS: atom_id res chain seq x y z
N MET A 1 2.38 -13.61 54.30
CA MET A 1 1.09 -13.58 53.58
C MET A 1 0.54 -12.16 53.57
N ASN A 2 0.66 -11.44 52.44
CA ASN A 2 -0.40 -10.56 51.93
C ASN A 2 -0.08 -10.16 50.47
N GLU A 3 -0.83 -10.75 49.54
CA GLU A 3 -0.55 -10.87 48.10
C GLU A 3 -1.09 -9.70 47.22
N LYS A 4 -1.41 -8.53 47.75
CA LYS A 4 -2.27 -7.57 47.01
C LYS A 4 -1.57 -6.44 46.24
N GLN A 5 -0.26 -6.53 45.95
CA GLN A 5 0.46 -5.47 45.22
C GLN A 5 1.35 -5.95 44.08
N LYS A 6 0.97 -7.02 43.39
CA LYS A 6 1.42 -7.23 42.00
C LYS A 6 0.37 -6.64 41.06
N ARG A 7 0.38 -5.32 40.89
CA ARG A 7 -0.30 -4.66 39.77
C ARG A 7 0.38 -5.14 38.50
N ILE A 8 -0.25 -6.14 37.88
CA ILE A 8 0.05 -6.65 36.57
C ILE A 8 -0.06 -5.47 35.60
N ILE A 9 1.08 -4.90 35.20
CA ILE A 9 1.18 -4.15 33.95
C ILE A 9 1.09 -5.23 32.86
N LYS A 10 -0.13 -5.68 32.58
CA LYS A 10 -0.42 -6.40 31.33
C LYS A 10 -0.35 -5.31 30.28
N SER A 11 0.83 -5.12 29.70
CA SER A 11 0.97 -4.45 28.41
C SER A 11 -0.07 -5.08 27.48
N SER A 12 -0.99 -4.26 26.97
CA SER A 12 -1.85 -4.67 25.87
C SER A 12 -0.96 -5.33 24.81
N PRO A 13 -1.28 -6.53 24.32
CA PRO A 13 -0.49 -7.09 23.24
C PRO A 13 -0.56 -6.09 22.09
N GLU A 14 0.59 -5.56 21.69
CA GLU A 14 0.71 -4.80 20.46
C GLU A 14 0.05 -5.65 19.39
N LYS A 15 -1.07 -5.15 18.86
CA LYS A 15 -1.86 -5.89 17.88
C LYS A 15 -0.98 -5.98 16.64
N HIS A 16 -0.25 -7.08 16.50
CA HIS A 16 0.57 -7.36 15.34
C HIS A 16 -0.40 -7.56 14.17
N VAL A 17 -0.64 -6.48 13.43
CA VAL A 17 -1.43 -6.53 12.21
C VAL A 17 -0.46 -6.89 11.11
N GLU A 18 -0.54 -8.12 10.62
CA GLU A 18 0.21 -8.51 9.43
C GLU A 18 -0.12 -7.54 8.30
N LYS A 19 0.90 -6.91 7.70
CA LYS A 19 0.70 -6.09 6.51
C LYS A 19 0.43 -7.05 5.35
N VAL A 20 -0.67 -6.83 4.67
CA VAL A 20 -1.02 -7.58 3.46
C VAL A 20 -0.64 -6.70 2.27
N SER A 21 0.27 -7.20 1.43
CA SER A 21 0.60 -6.57 0.17
C SER A 21 -0.39 -7.02 -0.91
N SER A 22 -1.02 -6.05 -1.59
CA SER A 22 -1.85 -6.32 -2.76
C SER A 22 -1.12 -5.84 -4.02
N ARG A 23 -1.03 -6.70 -5.04
CA ARG A 23 -0.50 -6.31 -6.34
C ARG A 23 -1.53 -5.44 -7.03
N VAL A 24 -1.15 -4.23 -7.43
CA VAL A 24 -2.03 -3.26 -8.05
C VAL A 24 -1.50 -2.81 -9.41
N ILE A 25 -2.44 -2.47 -10.30
CA ILE A 25 -2.16 -1.71 -11.51
C ILE A 25 -2.75 -0.31 -11.33
N ILE A 26 -1.94 0.71 -11.58
CA ILE A 26 -2.31 2.11 -11.58
C ILE A 26 -2.15 2.67 -12.99
N ILE A 27 -3.19 3.32 -13.50
CA ILE A 27 -3.17 4.02 -14.77
C ILE A 27 -3.11 5.52 -14.52
N THR A 28 -2.14 6.18 -15.14
CA THR A 28 -2.04 7.64 -15.25
C THR A 28 -2.33 8.08 -16.68
N ASP A 29 -2.17 9.37 -16.99
CA ASP A 29 -2.36 9.88 -18.35
C ASP A 29 -1.37 9.29 -19.38
N ILE A 30 -0.16 8.89 -18.95
CA ILE A 30 0.91 8.45 -19.85
C ILE A 30 1.57 7.13 -19.47
N ASN A 31 1.31 6.62 -18.26
CA ASN A 31 1.97 5.43 -17.74
C ASN A 31 0.97 4.40 -17.21
N ARG A 32 1.30 3.11 -17.42
CA ARG A 32 0.80 2.00 -16.62
C ARG A 32 1.85 1.66 -15.58
N ILE A 33 1.47 1.63 -14.31
CA ILE A 33 2.37 1.32 -13.20
C ILE A 33 1.86 0.05 -12.54
N GLU A 34 2.73 -0.94 -12.38
CA GLU A 34 2.42 -2.18 -11.68
C GLU A 34 3.29 -2.25 -10.43
N GLY A 35 2.73 -2.55 -9.27
CA GLY A 35 3.51 -2.60 -8.04
C GLY A 35 2.72 -3.18 -6.88
N ASP A 36 3.37 -3.28 -5.73
CA ASP A 36 2.75 -3.79 -4.50
C ASP A 36 2.36 -2.62 -3.61
N ALA A 37 1.06 -2.49 -3.34
CA ALA A 37 0.52 -1.57 -2.36
C ALA A 37 0.47 -2.27 -1.00
N HIS A 38 1.13 -1.68 0.00
CA HIS A 38 1.10 -2.18 1.37
C HIS A 38 -0.08 -1.57 2.12
N CYS A 39 -1.15 -2.35 2.27
CA CYS A 39 -2.32 -1.96 3.03
C CYS A 39 -2.40 -2.74 4.34
N PHE A 40 -3.07 -2.16 5.33
CA PHE A 40 -3.54 -2.96 6.44
C PHE A 40 -4.63 -3.92 5.93
N PRO A 41 -4.74 -5.16 6.45
CA PRO A 41 -5.67 -6.20 5.96
C PRO A 41 -7.14 -5.77 5.88
N ALA A 42 -7.52 -4.72 6.61
CA ALA A 42 -8.88 -4.18 6.66
C ALA A 42 -9.08 -2.93 5.78
N LEU A 43 -8.03 -2.37 5.19
CA LEU A 43 -8.12 -1.21 4.31
C LEU A 43 -8.33 -1.68 2.87
N ARG A 44 -9.43 -1.22 2.27
CA ARG A 44 -9.67 -1.40 0.84
C ARG A 44 -8.74 -0.47 0.06
N LEU A 45 -8.43 -0.81 -1.19
CA LEU A 45 -7.73 0.07 -2.11
C LEU A 45 -8.37 1.47 -2.22
N LEU A 46 -9.70 1.53 -2.15
CA LEU A 46 -10.44 2.79 -2.09
C LEU A 46 -10.13 3.62 -0.84
N ASP A 47 -9.95 2.98 0.31
CA ASP A 47 -9.59 3.66 1.56
C ASP A 47 -8.16 4.23 1.48
N LEU A 48 -7.24 3.51 0.81
CA LEU A 48 -5.89 3.99 0.55
C LEU A 48 -5.89 5.26 -0.31
N LEU A 49 -6.72 5.29 -1.37
CA LEU A 49 -6.90 6.47 -2.22
C LEU A 49 -7.51 7.64 -1.44
N ASN A 50 -8.52 7.38 -0.60
CA ASN A 50 -9.18 8.41 0.19
C ASN A 50 -8.39 8.88 1.43
N SER A 51 -7.23 8.28 1.70
CA SER A 51 -6.41 8.70 2.84
C SER A 51 -5.92 10.16 2.69
N PRO A 52 -5.67 10.90 3.79
CA PRO A 52 -5.26 12.30 3.71
C PRO A 52 -3.87 12.50 3.10
N SER A 53 -3.06 11.44 2.99
CA SER A 53 -1.76 11.49 2.30
C SER A 53 -1.96 11.81 0.82
N GLN A 54 -1.17 12.73 0.28
CA GLN A 54 -1.17 13.02 -1.16
C GLN A 54 -0.42 11.96 -1.98
N PHE A 55 0.34 11.10 -1.31
CA PHE A 55 1.17 10.08 -1.95
C PHE A 55 0.79 8.68 -1.52
N ILE A 56 0.87 7.74 -2.47
CA ILE A 56 0.71 6.31 -2.28
C ILE A 56 2.08 5.65 -2.44
N PRO A 57 2.59 4.97 -1.41
CA PRO A 57 3.80 4.18 -1.52
C PRO A 57 3.50 2.89 -2.30
N LEU A 58 4.33 2.58 -3.28
CA LEU A 58 4.36 1.29 -3.96
C LEU A 58 5.77 0.71 -3.88
N THR A 59 5.87 -0.62 -3.70
CA THR A 59 7.15 -1.34 -3.81
C THR A 59 7.16 -2.25 -5.03
N ASN A 60 8.35 -2.68 -5.46
CA ASN A 60 8.54 -3.56 -6.63
C ASN A 60 7.78 -3.03 -7.86
N ALA A 61 7.93 -1.73 -8.10
CA ALA A 61 7.16 -0.99 -9.07
C ALA A 61 7.82 -1.04 -10.45
N VAL A 62 7.06 -1.43 -11.46
CA VAL A 62 7.44 -1.41 -12.86
C VAL A 62 6.56 -0.40 -13.59
N ILE A 63 7.19 0.55 -14.27
CA ILE A 63 6.53 1.66 -14.97
C ILE A 63 6.64 1.41 -16.46
N TYR A 64 5.50 1.29 -17.12
CA TYR A 64 5.37 1.12 -18.55
C TYR A 64 4.83 2.39 -19.18
N ASN A 65 5.28 2.72 -20.38
CA ASN A 65 4.62 3.70 -21.23
C ASN A 65 3.25 3.15 -21.66
N LEU A 66 2.19 3.94 -21.46
CA LEU A 66 0.82 3.49 -21.71
C LEU A 66 0.53 3.21 -23.20
N GLU A 67 1.10 3.99 -24.11
CA GLU A 67 0.82 3.87 -25.55
C GLU A 67 1.59 2.72 -26.21
N ARG A 68 2.86 2.53 -25.82
CA ARG A 68 3.80 1.61 -26.48
C ARG A 68 4.01 0.31 -25.72
N ASP A 69 3.38 0.16 -24.55
CA ASP A 69 3.55 -0.98 -23.64
C ASP A 69 5.02 -1.32 -23.34
N ARG A 70 5.87 -0.29 -23.34
CA ARG A 70 7.31 -0.43 -23.14
C ARG A 70 7.66 -0.12 -21.70
N GLU A 71 8.37 -1.03 -21.05
CA GLU A 71 8.97 -0.75 -19.74
C GLU A 71 9.92 0.44 -19.84
N LEU A 72 9.69 1.44 -18.99
CA LEU A 72 10.51 2.63 -18.84
C LEU A 72 11.46 2.47 -17.66
N TYR A 73 10.94 1.98 -16.53
CA TYR A 73 11.67 1.87 -15.27
C TYR A 73 11.18 0.68 -14.45
N SER A 74 12.10 0.06 -13.71
CA SER A 74 11.81 -0.87 -12.62
C SER A 74 12.56 -0.40 -11.37
N VAL A 75 11.83 -0.24 -10.27
CA VAL A 75 12.35 0.36 -9.03
C VAL A 75 11.74 -0.32 -7.80
N ASP A 76 12.53 -0.41 -6.73
CA ASP A 76 12.09 -1.07 -5.49
C ASP A 76 11.03 -0.27 -4.74
N PHE A 77 11.00 1.06 -4.92
CA PHE A 77 10.06 1.96 -4.25
C PHE A 77 9.73 3.17 -5.11
N ILE A 78 8.44 3.53 -5.15
CA ILE A 78 7.98 4.85 -5.60
C ILE A 78 6.96 5.44 -4.63
N SER A 79 6.96 6.77 -4.56
CA SER A 79 5.92 7.56 -3.92
C SER A 79 5.07 8.20 -5.00
N LEU A 80 3.88 7.66 -5.26
CA LEU A 80 3.01 8.09 -6.34
C LEU A 80 2.02 9.15 -5.88
N ASN A 81 2.01 10.31 -6.54
CA ASN A 81 1.01 11.34 -6.25
C ASN A 81 -0.39 10.86 -6.66
N LYS A 82 -1.38 10.95 -5.78
CA LYS A 82 -2.75 10.49 -6.06
C LYS A 82 -3.46 11.30 -7.14
N ASN A 83 -3.08 12.56 -7.31
CA ASN A 83 -3.76 13.47 -8.23
C ASN A 83 -3.52 13.12 -9.71
N ILE A 84 -2.54 12.26 -10.01
CA ILE A 84 -2.27 11.78 -11.38
C ILE A 84 -2.91 10.41 -11.67
N ILE A 85 -3.57 9.81 -10.69
CA ILE A 85 -4.19 8.49 -10.81
C ILE A 85 -5.54 8.67 -11.51
N ARG A 86 -5.69 8.03 -12.67
CA ARG A 86 -6.97 7.93 -13.38
C ARG A 86 -7.76 6.71 -12.98
N MET A 87 -7.06 5.63 -12.69
CA MET A 87 -7.65 4.34 -12.34
C MET A 87 -6.67 3.54 -11.51
N VAL A 88 -7.21 2.74 -10.60
CA VAL A 88 -6.45 1.71 -9.90
C VAL A 88 -7.27 0.43 -9.83
N MET A 89 -6.62 -0.71 -9.96
CA MET A 89 -7.26 -2.02 -9.84
C MET A 89 -6.33 -3.02 -9.15
N GLU A 90 -6.92 -3.95 -8.41
CA GLU A 90 -6.20 -5.07 -7.80
C GLU A 90 -6.01 -6.16 -8.85
N LEU A 91 -4.80 -6.71 -8.91
CA LEU A 91 -4.53 -7.87 -9.75
C LEU A 91 -4.87 -9.12 -8.93
N ASN A 92 -6.11 -9.57 -9.03
CA ASN A 92 -6.50 -10.86 -8.48
C ASN A 92 -5.90 -11.97 -9.36
N LYS A 93 -5.15 -12.88 -8.74
CA LYS A 93 -4.80 -14.16 -9.36
C LYS A 93 -5.98 -15.12 -9.28
#